data_AF-A0A0R1F4A1-F1
#
_entry.id   AF-A0A0R1F4A1-F1
#
_cell.length_a   1.000
_cell.length_b   1.000
_cell.length_c   1.000
_cell.angle_alpha   90.00
_cell.angle_beta   90.00
_cell.angle_gamma   90.00
#
_symmetry.space_group_name_H-M   'P 1'
#
loop_
_entity.id
_entity.type
_entity.pdbx_description
1 polymer ?
#
loop_
_entity_poly.entity_id
_entity_poly.type
_entity_poly.pdbx_seq_one_letter_code
_entity_poly.pdbx_strand_id
1 'polypeptide(L)'
;MVTPNYRNRVEVDGTNDFSTEVSTPFWEDEIAPKLLDGKNVIIAAHGNSLRALTKYIENISDADIMDVEMATGEPVVYDLDAKLNVVSKKKLN
;
A
#
# COMPACT_ATOMS: atom_id res chain seq x y z
N MET A 1 -18.32 1.33 21.27
CA MET A 1 -17.53 1.63 20.06
C MET A 1 -17.54 0.38 19.20
N VAL A 2 -18.24 0.38 18.07
CA VAL A 2 -18.29 -0.76 17.15
C VAL A 2 -17.12 -0.59 16.19
N THR A 3 -16.13 -1.47 16.26
CA THR A 3 -15.07 -1.54 15.25
C THR A 3 -15.72 -1.86 13.90
N PRO A 4 -15.51 -1.05 12.85
CA PRO A 4 -16.05 -1.38 11.54
C PRO A 4 -15.38 -2.69 11.08
N ASN A 5 -16.20 -3.71 10.82
CA ASN A 5 -15.74 -5.00 10.33
C ASN A 5 -15.32 -4.86 8.85
N TYR A 6 -14.08 -4.42 8.63
CA TYR A 6 -13.46 -4.46 7.30
C TYR A 6 -13.05 -5.90 7.04
N ARG A 7 -13.82 -6.58 6.18
CA ARG A 7 -13.69 -8.02 5.88
C ARG A 7 -12.30 -8.48 5.39
N ASN A 8 -11.38 -7.56 5.03
CA ASN A 8 -10.03 -7.89 4.55
C ASN A 8 -9.00 -6.85 5.03
N ARG A 9 -8.81 -6.71 6.35
CA ARG A 9 -7.71 -5.90 6.90
C ARG A 9 -6.42 -6.72 6.86
N VAL A 10 -5.36 -6.16 6.31
CA VAL A 10 -4.01 -6.74 6.39
C VAL A 10 -3.21 -5.88 7.37
N GLU A 11 -2.91 -6.44 8.55
CA GLU A 11 -2.06 -5.80 9.57
C GLU A 11 -0.62 -6.31 9.39
N VAL A 12 0.32 -5.42 9.16
CA VAL A 12 1.73 -5.75 8.94
C VAL A 12 2.48 -5.46 10.24
N ASP A 13 3.05 -6.50 10.88
CA ASP A 13 3.81 -6.36 12.12
C ASP A 13 5.17 -5.67 11.86
N GLY A 14 5.50 -4.69 12.70
CA GLY A 14 6.44 -3.60 12.42
C GLY A 14 7.89 -3.86 12.79
N THR A 15 8.36 -5.11 12.88
CA THR A 15 9.66 -5.37 13.52
C THR A 15 10.89 -5.35 12.61
N ASN A 16 10.78 -5.42 11.28
CA ASN A 16 11.97 -5.42 10.42
C ASN A 16 11.80 -4.52 9.19
N ASP A 17 12.85 -3.74 8.94
CA ASP A 17 13.02 -2.76 7.86
C ASP A 17 12.46 -3.25 6.52
N PHE A 18 11.32 -2.68 6.11
CA PHE A 18 10.57 -3.10 4.92
C PHE A 18 11.18 -2.40 3.70
N SER A 19 12.21 -3.02 3.13
CA SER A 19 12.85 -2.58 1.88
C SER A 19 11.97 -2.91 0.67
N THR A 20 12.30 -2.37 -0.50
CA THR A 20 11.61 -2.72 -1.77
C THR A 20 11.58 -4.24 -1.98
N GLU A 21 12.65 -4.93 -1.57
CA GLU A 21 12.83 -6.38 -1.72
C GLU A 21 11.85 -7.21 -0.85
N VAL A 22 11.42 -6.69 0.30
CA VAL A 22 10.42 -7.34 1.17
C VAL A 22 8.99 -6.95 0.79
N SER A 23 8.83 -5.75 0.21
CA SER A 23 7.53 -5.21 -0.19
C SER A 23 6.93 -5.92 -1.40
N THR A 24 7.76 -6.29 -2.37
CA THR A 24 7.32 -6.96 -3.61
C THR A 24 6.69 -8.34 -3.35
N PRO A 25 7.34 -9.28 -2.61
CA PRO A 25 6.72 -10.58 -2.32
C PRO A 25 5.40 -10.46 -1.57
N PHE A 26 5.33 -9.55 -0.58
CA PHE A 26 4.09 -9.34 0.17
C PHE A 26 2.96 -8.79 -0.70
N TRP A 27 3.27 -7.90 -1.63
CA TRP A 27 2.30 -7.44 -2.62
C TRP A 27 1.78 -8.60 -3.48
N GLU A 28 2.68 -9.39 -4.05
CA GLU A 28 2.35 -10.46 -4.99
C GLU A 28 1.59 -11.62 -4.31
N ASP A 29 1.94 -11.97 -3.07
CA ASP A 29 1.37 -13.10 -2.36
C ASP A 29 0.06 -12.76 -1.62
N GLU A 30 -0.07 -11.54 -1.07
CA GLU A 30 -1.16 -11.21 -0.15
C GLU A 30 -2.11 -10.11 -0.64
N ILE A 31 -1.61 -9.08 -1.33
CA ILE A 31 -2.40 -7.90 -1.68
C ILE A 31 -3.01 -8.05 -3.08
N ALA A 32 -2.16 -8.32 -4.08
CA ALA A 32 -2.54 -8.47 -5.47
C ALA A 32 -3.65 -9.52 -5.69
N PRO A 33 -3.59 -10.73 -5.11
CA PRO A 33 -4.64 -11.73 -5.32
C PRO A 33 -6.00 -11.29 -4.77
N LYS A 34 -6.01 -10.56 -3.65
CA LYS A 34 -7.24 -10.03 -3.04
C LYS A 34 -7.85 -8.92 -3.90
N LEU A 35 -7.03 -8.03 -4.43
CA LEU A 35 -7.48 -6.98 -5.36
C LEU A 35 -8.05 -7.58 -6.64
N LEU A 36 -7.39 -8.61 -7.21
CA LEU A 36 -7.87 -9.33 -8.40
C LEU A 36 -9.16 -10.12 -8.15
N ASP A 37 -9.41 -10.55 -6.91
CA ASP A 37 -10.69 -11.14 -6.45
C ASP A 37 -11.78 -10.06 -6.20
N GLY A 38 -11.52 -8.80 -6.55
CA GLY A 38 -12.47 -7.69 -6.40
C GLY A 38 -12.65 -7.22 -4.95
N LYS A 39 -11.73 -7.56 -4.04
CA LYS A 39 -11.78 -7.13 -2.64
C LYS A 39 -11.07 -5.79 -2.45
N ASN A 40 -11.64 -4.97 -1.58
CA ASN A 40 -10.96 -3.79 -1.06
C ASN A 40 -9.97 -4.20 0.04
N VAL A 41 -8.74 -3.69 -0.04
CA VAL A 41 -7.67 -3.94 0.92
C VAL A 41 -7.32 -2.64 1.65
N ILE A 42 -7.18 -2.71 2.98
CA ILE A 42 -6.64 -1.63 3.80
C ILE A 42 -5.29 -2.09 4.33
N ILE A 43 -4.27 -1.25 4.15
CA ILE A 43 -2.90 -1.50 4.60
C ILE A 43 -2.57 -0.46 5.67
N ALA A 44 -2.23 -0.93 6.86
CA ALA A 44 -1.73 -0.10 7.95
C ALA A 44 -0.31 -0.56 8.30
N ALA A 45 0.67 0.33 8.10
CA ALA A 45 2.09 0.05 8.30
C ALA A 45 2.86 1.34 8.65
N HIS A 46 4.18 1.22 8.83
CA HIS A 46 5.07 2.35 9.09
C HIS A 46 5.47 3.09 7.80
N GLY A 47 5.99 4.32 7.94
CA GLY A 47 6.29 5.21 6.82
C GLY A 47 7.25 4.63 5.78
N ASN A 48 8.31 3.93 6.20
CA ASN A 48 9.27 3.32 5.26
C ASN A 48 8.62 2.20 4.44
N SER A 49 7.79 1.35 5.07
CA SER A 49 7.07 0.28 4.40
C SER A 49 6.05 0.81 3.40
N LEU A 50 5.28 1.83 3.79
CA LEU A 50 4.32 2.48 2.89
C LEU A 50 5.03 3.18 1.73
N ARG A 51 6.20 3.77 1.97
CA ARG A 51 7.03 4.38 0.92
C ARG A 51 7.56 3.33 -0.05
N ALA A 52 8.09 2.20 0.44
CA ALA A 52 8.57 1.11 -0.41
C ALA A 52 7.44 0.49 -1.24
N LEU A 53 6.26 0.30 -0.64
CA LEU A 53 5.08 -0.17 -1.36
C LEU A 53 4.60 0.84 -2.40
N THR A 54 4.52 2.12 -2.03
CA THR A 54 4.12 3.22 -2.94
C THR A 54 5.06 3.29 -4.13
N LYS A 55 6.36 3.19 -3.89
CA LYS A 55 7.39 3.15 -4.94
C LYS A 55 7.12 2.02 -5.93
N TYR A 56 6.82 0.82 -5.43
CA TYR A 56 6.56 -0.35 -6.24
C TYR A 56 5.28 -0.18 -7.10
N ILE A 57 4.16 0.21 -6.49
CA ILE A 57 2.87 0.33 -7.21
C ILE A 57 2.81 1.52 -8.18
N GLU A 58 3.49 2.62 -7.86
CA GLU A 58 3.59 3.79 -8.75
C GLU A 58 4.79 3.71 -9.71
N ASN A 59 5.60 2.65 -9.61
CA ASN A 59 6.80 2.43 -10.42
C ASN A 59 7.78 3.63 -10.37
N ILE A 60 7.98 4.18 -9.17
CA ILE A 60 8.82 5.36 -8.91
C ILE A 60 10.29 4.92 -8.84
N SER A 61 11.18 5.72 -9.43
CA SER A 61 12.62 5.46 -9.39
C SER A 61 13.24 5.69 -8.00
N ASP A 62 14.42 5.12 -7.75
CA ASP A 62 15.17 5.35 -6.52
C ASP A 62 15.54 6.82 -6.29
N ALA A 63 15.67 7.60 -7.37
CA ALA A 63 15.98 9.02 -7.28
C ALA A 63 14.73 9.82 -6.86
N ASP A 64 13.57 9.50 -7.44
CA ASP A 64 12.34 10.27 -7.26
C ASP A 64 11.61 9.91 -5.96
N ILE A 65 11.86 8.72 -5.39
CA ILE A 65 11.21 8.30 -4.14
C ILE A 65 11.60 9.17 -2.94
N MET A 66 12.76 9.84 -2.99
CA MET A 66 13.19 10.76 -1.94
C MET A 66 12.29 11.99 -1.83
N ASP A 67 11.66 12.39 -2.93
CA ASP A 67 10.77 13.55 -3.00
C ASP A 67 9.31 13.19 -2.65
N VAL A 68 9.02 11.90 -2.40
CA VAL A 68 7.70 11.45 -1.99
C VAL A 68 7.47 11.74 -0.52
N GLU A 69 6.70 12.80 -0.27
CA GLU A 69 6.19 13.14 1.05
C GLU A 69 5.05 12.20 1.47
N MET A 70 5.29 11.42 2.53
CA MET A 70 4.26 10.64 3.22
C MET A 70 3.94 11.32 4.54
N ALA A 71 2.83 12.05 4.59
CA ALA A 71 2.34 12.63 5.83
C ALA A 71 1.83 11.51 6.77
N THR A 72 2.18 11.60 8.05
CA THR A 72 1.72 10.64 9.06
C THR A 72 0.22 10.78 9.29
N GLY A 73 -0.50 9.66 9.19
CA GLY A 73 -1.92 9.59 9.50
C GLY A 73 -2.86 10.14 8.42
N GLU A 74 -2.35 10.46 7.22
CA GLU A 74 -3.16 10.84 6.07
C GLU A 74 -3.54 9.58 5.27
N PRO A 75 -4.83 9.19 5.18
CA PRO A 75 -5.23 8.05 4.38
C PRO A 75 -5.09 8.36 2.89
N VAL A 76 -4.45 7.46 2.15
CA VAL A 76 -4.33 7.52 0.68
C VAL A 76 -5.09 6.35 0.08
N VAL A 77 -5.94 6.65 -0.90
CA VAL A 77 -6.73 5.68 -1.67
C VAL A 77 -6.14 5.58 -3.06
N TYR A 78 -5.87 4.34 -3.49
CA TYR A 78 -5.47 4.00 -4.84
C TYR A 78 -6.59 3.24 -5.53
N ASP A 79 -7.00 3.71 -6.70
CA ASP A 79 -7.79 2.91 -7.62
C ASP A 79 -6.85 2.21 -8.59
N LEU A 80 -7.00 0.90 -8.73
CA LEU A 80 -6.16 0.06 -9.58
C LEU A 80 -7.01 -0.58 -10.68
N ASP A 81 -6.44 -0.74 -11.87
CA ASP A 81 -7.09 -1.49 -12.95
C ASP A 81 -6.94 -3.01 -12.78
N ALA A 82 -7.52 -3.80 -13.70
CA ALA A 82 -7.43 -5.26 -13.67
C ALA A 82 -6.00 -5.81 -13.87
N LYS A 83 -5.05 -4.97 -14.26
CA LYS A 83 -3.62 -5.28 -14.37
C LYS A 83 -2.82 -4.71 -13.20
N LEU A 84 -3.50 -4.21 -12.18
CA LEU A 84 -2.93 -3.57 -10.99
C LEU A 84 -2.13 -2.29 -11.27
N ASN A 85 -2.41 -1.61 -12.38
CA ASN A 85 -1.87 -0.28 -12.63
C ASN A 85 -2.69 0.78 -11.89
N VAL A 86 -2.01 1.79 -11.35
CA VAL A 86 -2.66 2.94 -10.71
C VAL A 86 -3.46 3.75 -11.74
N VAL A 87 -4.77 3.82 -11.52
CA VAL A 87 -5.71 4.64 -12.30
C VAL A 87 -5.92 5.99 -11.63
N SER A 88 -6.03 6.00 -10.30
CA SER A 88 -6.24 7.21 -9.52
C SER A 88 -5.57 7.12 -8.15
N LYS A 89 -5.18 8.28 -7.62
CA LYS A 89 -4.63 8.46 -6.26
C LYS A 89 -5.36 9.63 -5.61
N LYS A 90 -5.93 9.40 -4.43
CA LYS A 90 -6.63 10.43 -3.67
C LYS A 90 -6.26 10.39 -2.20
N LYS A 91 -5.90 11.53 -1.64
CA LYS A 91 -5.80 11.75 -0.18
C LYS A 91 -7.18 12.01 0.39
N LEU A 92 -7.52 11.35 1.49
CA LEU A 92 -8.78 11.58 2.21
C LEU A 92 -8.54 12.64 3.29
N ASN A 93 -9.10 13.82 3.05
CA ASN A 93 -9.01 14.98 3.93
C ASN A 93 -10.33 15.15 4.70
#